data_AF-A0AAV4RKK5-F1
#
_entry.id   AF-A0AAV4RKK5-F1
#
_cell.length_a   1.000
_cell.length_b   1.000
_cell.length_c   1.000
_cell.angle_alpha   90.00
_cell.angle_beta   90.00
_cell.angle_gamma   90.00
#
_symmetry.space_group_name_H-M   'P 1'
#
loop_
_entity.id
_entity.type
_entity.pdbx_description
1 polymer ?
#
loop_
_entity_poly.entity_id
_entity_poly.type
_entity_poly.pdbx_seq_one_letter_code
_entity_poly.pdbx_strand_id
1 'polypeptide(L)'
;MGAEGSSNQKHRTASSCDDKMTARVKNNYDPLRFHQIHGDNVKLLKRASAACRYEGFCKGIAFSNRPVMVGELVCIKFLEISTNWSGALRIGFTANDPMSMKSKLPRYACPDLTNMPGYWAKAIAERMAKKDSILYYYVDQNGDVHYGIDLDEHGVFFGGVNTSCRLWAVLDIYGNTVAVEFVDPNSLNPECINDSSRNNENVSLINEAGQQSSPLKDEINQVLSFHSIHGRNVSLRTHGTTALRKHDCNIHAYVFTQCPLRLLERVFIKIGRINPKCYGNLFYGITSCDPQTLNHHVLPENTDDLLDRPEYWIVRTDANIYEVGDVIAYSINNDGEVTVMKNGEYNTAIFHVDPTQPLWLFFNMIGPISEINLLGSYFNDNYNRLESMKVALPPKSEKSGGVPGASGQQTLNECVICFGEQIDCAIYRCGHMLAYPESTFLCTKRDHGGATAGMLNSDKSDDLT
;
A
#
# COMPACT_ATOMS: atom_id res chain seq x y z
N MET A 1 -42.48 -25.99 -46.70
CA MET A 1 -42.44 -24.54 -47.01
C MET A 1 -41.95 -23.83 -45.76
N GLY A 2 -40.63 -23.74 -45.63
CA GLY A 2 -39.95 -23.11 -44.50
C GLY A 2 -39.45 -21.73 -44.92
N ALA A 3 -39.64 -20.73 -44.06
CA ALA A 3 -39.17 -19.37 -44.24
C ALA A 3 -37.79 -19.21 -43.60
N GLU A 4 -36.77 -18.93 -44.42
CA GLU A 4 -35.45 -18.50 -43.97
C GLU A 4 -35.45 -16.97 -43.77
N GLY A 5 -35.14 -16.52 -42.55
CA GLY A 5 -34.89 -15.12 -42.23
C GLY A 5 -33.38 -14.86 -42.14
N SER A 6 -32.84 -14.13 -43.12
CA SER A 6 -31.43 -13.71 -43.16
C SER A 6 -31.18 -12.53 -42.22
N SER A 7 -30.34 -12.71 -41.20
CA SER A 7 -29.85 -11.64 -40.33
C SER A 7 -28.63 -10.93 -40.94
N ASN A 8 -28.80 -9.66 -41.31
CA ASN A 8 -27.74 -8.79 -41.81
C ASN A 8 -26.77 -8.36 -40.68
N GLN A 9 -25.55 -8.91 -40.66
CA GLN A 9 -24.39 -8.31 -39.99
C GLN A 9 -23.86 -7.15 -40.83
N LYS A 10 -23.98 -5.90 -40.35
CA LYS A 10 -23.30 -4.75 -40.94
C LYS A 10 -21.90 -4.62 -40.35
N HIS A 11 -20.90 -5.02 -41.13
CA HIS A 11 -19.51 -4.58 -40.98
C HIS A 11 -19.46 -3.05 -41.10
N ARG A 12 -18.94 -2.35 -40.08
CA ARG A 12 -18.58 -0.94 -40.17
C ARG A 12 -17.12 -0.82 -40.56
N THR A 13 -16.90 -0.42 -41.79
CA THR A 13 -15.62 -0.06 -42.42
C THR A 13 -15.07 1.22 -41.79
N ALA A 14 -13.75 1.26 -41.60
CA ALA A 14 -12.99 2.44 -41.20
C ALA A 14 -13.14 3.55 -42.24
N SER A 15 -13.43 4.77 -41.79
CA SER A 15 -13.42 5.98 -42.62
C SER A 15 -12.26 6.87 -42.17
N SER A 16 -11.31 7.06 -43.07
CA SER A 16 -10.26 8.08 -43.01
C SER A 16 -10.81 9.38 -43.59
N CYS A 17 -10.77 10.46 -42.80
CA CYS A 17 -10.43 11.82 -43.24
C CYS A 17 -10.67 12.84 -42.12
N ASP A 18 -9.59 13.52 -41.74
CA ASP A 18 -9.48 14.97 -41.56
C ASP A 18 -8.83 15.43 -40.25
N ASP A 19 -7.53 15.71 -40.42
CA ASP A 19 -6.71 16.60 -39.61
C ASP A 19 -7.42 17.92 -39.29
N LYS A 20 -7.09 18.44 -38.09
CA LYS A 20 -7.36 19.78 -37.53
C LYS A 20 -8.52 19.86 -36.53
N MET A 21 -8.20 19.59 -35.26
CA MET A 21 -8.53 20.51 -34.16
C MET A 21 -7.65 20.26 -32.93
N THR A 22 -6.33 20.45 -33.03
CA THR A 22 -5.50 20.75 -31.84
C THR A 22 -5.65 22.22 -31.48
N ALA A 23 -6.83 22.62 -31.03
CA ALA A 23 -6.99 23.89 -30.32
C ALA A 23 -6.59 23.64 -28.86
N ARG A 24 -5.29 23.77 -28.55
CA ARG A 24 -4.82 23.83 -27.16
C ARG A 24 -5.51 25.03 -26.50
N VAL A 25 -6.50 24.75 -25.65
CA VAL A 25 -7.22 25.76 -24.87
C VAL A 25 -6.19 26.45 -23.97
N LYS A 26 -5.93 27.75 -24.20
CA LYS A 26 -5.19 28.57 -23.24
C LYS A 26 -6.04 28.69 -21.98
N ASN A 27 -5.63 28.04 -20.90
CA ASN A 27 -6.31 28.13 -19.61
C ASN A 27 -6.15 29.56 -19.05
N ASN A 28 -7.19 30.40 -19.18
CA ASN A 28 -7.24 31.77 -18.62
C ASN A 28 -7.65 31.79 -17.13
N TYR A 29 -7.60 30.65 -16.45
CA TYR A 29 -7.99 30.52 -15.05
C TYR A 29 -6.81 30.79 -14.11
N ASP A 30 -7.11 31.24 -12.89
CA ASP A 30 -6.09 31.37 -11.85
C ASP A 30 -5.37 30.02 -11.65
N PRO A 31 -4.03 30.01 -11.51
CA PRO A 31 -3.26 28.78 -11.33
C PRO A 31 -3.77 27.95 -10.15
N LEU A 32 -3.86 26.64 -10.34
CA LEU A 32 -4.22 25.72 -9.26
C LEU A 32 -3.18 25.75 -8.14
N ARG A 33 -3.69 25.80 -6.91
CA ARG A 33 -2.94 25.66 -5.67
C ARG A 33 -3.65 24.63 -4.79
N PHE A 34 -2.97 24.17 -3.76
CA PHE A 34 -3.58 23.36 -2.71
C PHE A 34 -4.44 24.23 -1.78
N HIS A 35 -5.61 23.72 -1.43
CA HIS A 35 -6.51 24.33 -0.46
C HIS A 35 -5.90 24.31 0.94
N GLN A 36 -6.27 25.27 1.78
CA GLN A 36 -5.86 25.32 3.20
C GLN A 36 -6.46 24.20 4.07
N ILE A 37 -7.39 23.42 3.51
CA ILE A 37 -7.97 22.25 4.17
C ILE A 37 -7.28 21.05 3.54
N HIS A 38 -6.54 20.32 4.37
CA HIS A 38 -5.78 19.13 4.01
C HIS A 38 -5.66 18.24 5.26
N GLY A 39 -5.21 17.00 5.07
CA GLY A 39 -5.00 16.06 6.16
C GLY A 39 -3.89 16.50 7.10
N ASP A 40 -3.92 15.98 8.33
CA ASP A 40 -3.02 16.39 9.42
C ASP A 40 -1.53 16.25 9.06
N ASN A 41 -1.21 15.26 8.22
CA ASN A 41 0.16 14.93 7.85
C ASN A 41 0.64 15.65 6.58
N VAL A 42 -0.16 16.56 6.03
CA VAL A 42 0.18 17.35 4.84
C VAL A 42 0.73 18.71 5.25
N LYS A 43 1.81 19.13 4.61
CA LYS A 43 2.38 20.47 4.73
C LYS A 43 2.38 21.15 3.36
N LEU A 44 1.82 22.36 3.32
CA LEU A 44 1.83 23.19 2.11
C LEU A 44 3.16 23.93 1.96
N LEU A 45 3.70 23.92 0.75
CA LEU A 45 4.97 24.52 0.36
C LEU A 45 4.76 25.49 -0.82
N LYS A 46 5.77 26.32 -1.12
CA LYS A 46 5.78 27.21 -2.30
C LYS A 46 4.51 28.06 -2.47
N ARG A 47 4.06 28.72 -1.41
CA ARG A 47 2.77 29.48 -1.40
C ARG A 47 1.58 28.61 -1.84
N ALA A 48 1.54 27.38 -1.33
CA ALA A 48 0.54 26.36 -1.64
C ALA A 48 0.51 25.87 -3.10
N SER A 49 1.52 26.13 -3.95
CA SER A 49 1.60 25.39 -5.23
C SER A 49 2.06 23.96 -5.02
N ALA A 50 2.75 23.67 -3.91
CA ALA A 50 3.24 22.35 -3.57
C ALA A 50 2.67 21.85 -2.24
N ALA A 51 2.58 20.54 -2.09
CA ALA A 51 2.18 19.87 -0.87
C ALA A 51 3.07 18.64 -0.65
N CYS A 52 3.44 18.37 0.59
CA CYS A 52 4.16 17.15 0.95
C CYS A 52 3.54 16.45 2.16
N ARG A 53 3.64 15.13 2.19
CA ARG A 53 3.40 14.34 3.39
C ARG A 53 4.67 14.38 4.25
N TYR A 54 4.64 15.09 5.38
CA TYR A 54 5.85 15.31 6.18
C TYR A 54 6.05 14.25 7.27
N GLU A 55 4.98 13.55 7.69
CA GLU A 55 5.06 12.47 8.67
C GLU A 55 3.97 11.41 8.44
N GLY A 56 4.20 10.22 8.97
CA GLY A 56 3.25 9.11 8.89
C GLY A 56 2.99 8.59 7.47
N PHE A 57 2.07 7.62 7.39
CA PHE A 57 1.71 6.92 6.16
C PHE A 57 0.28 7.18 5.68
N CYS A 58 -0.53 7.89 6.47
CA CYS A 58 -1.94 8.19 6.19
C CYS A 58 -2.21 9.68 6.42
N LYS A 59 -3.48 10.10 6.29
CA LYS A 59 -3.91 11.50 6.44
C LYS A 59 -3.21 12.43 5.44
N GLY A 60 -2.99 11.94 4.22
CA GLY A 60 -2.32 12.63 3.12
C GLY A 60 -3.25 13.41 2.18
N ILE A 61 -4.53 13.54 2.53
CA ILE A 61 -5.57 14.11 1.65
C ILE A 61 -5.34 15.62 1.45
N ALA A 62 -5.41 16.08 0.21
CA ALA A 62 -5.33 17.49 -0.17
C ALA A 62 -6.31 17.79 -1.31
N PHE A 63 -6.73 19.05 -1.45
CA PHE A 63 -7.69 19.48 -2.47
C PHE A 63 -7.15 20.65 -3.28
N SER A 64 -7.71 20.90 -4.47
CA SER A 64 -7.50 22.18 -5.16
C SER A 64 -8.11 23.34 -4.38
N ASN A 65 -7.48 24.52 -4.45
CA ASN A 65 -7.95 25.74 -3.78
C ASN A 65 -9.22 26.33 -4.40
N ARG A 66 -9.52 25.95 -5.64
CA ARG A 66 -10.72 26.35 -6.37
C ARG A 66 -11.36 25.16 -7.10
N PRO A 67 -12.63 25.28 -7.51
CA PRO A 67 -13.21 24.33 -8.43
C PRO A 67 -12.43 24.24 -9.75
N VAL A 68 -12.40 23.04 -10.31
CA VAL A 68 -11.89 22.70 -11.63
C VAL A 68 -13.06 22.52 -12.59
N MET A 69 -12.92 23.00 -13.82
CA MET A 69 -13.95 22.86 -14.85
C MET A 69 -13.88 21.50 -15.53
N VAL A 70 -15.00 21.06 -16.09
CA VAL A 70 -15.01 19.91 -17.01
C VAL A 70 -14.09 20.21 -18.19
N GLY A 71 -13.18 19.28 -18.50
CA GLY A 71 -12.13 19.42 -19.51
C GLY A 71 -10.90 20.24 -19.06
N GLU A 72 -10.88 20.78 -17.84
CA GLU A 72 -9.70 21.48 -17.32
C GLU A 72 -8.60 20.49 -16.94
N LEU A 73 -7.40 20.67 -17.51
CA LEU A 73 -6.23 19.87 -17.17
C LEU A 73 -5.72 20.20 -15.76
N VAL A 74 -5.70 19.19 -14.90
CA VAL A 74 -5.03 19.23 -13.61
C VAL A 74 -3.66 18.57 -13.76
N CYS A 75 -2.60 19.39 -13.75
CA CYS A 75 -1.22 18.91 -13.91
C CYS A 75 -0.48 18.90 -12.56
N ILE A 76 0.09 17.74 -12.22
CA ILE A 76 0.77 17.46 -10.97
C ILE A 76 2.19 16.98 -11.28
N LYS A 77 3.19 17.76 -10.88
CA LYS A 77 4.60 17.35 -10.92
C LYS A 77 4.96 16.57 -9.66
N PHE A 78 5.61 15.42 -9.81
CA PHE A 78 6.16 14.67 -8.69
C PHE A 78 7.48 15.30 -8.23
N LEU A 79 7.48 15.96 -7.07
CA LEU A 79 8.68 16.63 -6.54
C LEU A 79 9.60 15.68 -5.77
N GLU A 80 9.00 14.78 -5.00
CA GLU A 80 9.74 13.84 -4.16
C GLU A 80 9.05 12.48 -4.18
N ILE A 81 9.82 11.48 -4.58
CA ILE A 81 9.45 10.07 -4.52
C ILE A 81 10.40 9.41 -3.53
N SER A 82 9.85 8.64 -2.59
CA SER A 82 10.60 7.91 -1.58
C SER A 82 10.43 6.41 -1.79
N THR A 83 11.55 5.70 -1.77
CA THR A 83 11.60 4.24 -1.79
C THR A 83 11.27 3.61 -0.43
N ASN A 84 11.17 4.41 0.63
CA ASN A 84 10.86 3.94 1.99
C ASN A 84 9.35 3.78 2.20
N TRP A 85 8.54 4.34 1.30
CA TRP A 85 7.09 4.27 1.36
C TRP A 85 6.57 3.46 0.19
N SER A 86 5.66 2.54 0.49
CA SER A 86 5.01 1.71 -0.50
C SER A 86 3.58 2.16 -0.73
N GLY A 87 3.09 1.98 -1.94
CA GLY A 87 1.75 2.37 -2.34
C GLY A 87 1.78 3.62 -3.21
N ALA A 88 0.59 4.01 -3.63
CA ALA A 88 0.40 4.92 -4.73
C ALA A 88 -0.30 6.22 -4.31
N LEU A 89 0.06 7.32 -4.98
CA LEU A 89 -0.75 8.54 -5.02
C LEU A 89 -2.17 8.17 -5.49
N ARG A 90 -3.20 8.69 -4.81
CA ARG A 90 -4.58 8.66 -5.33
C ARG A 90 -4.96 10.03 -5.84
N ILE A 91 -5.67 10.04 -6.96
CA ILE A 91 -6.20 11.26 -7.57
C ILE A 91 -7.68 11.09 -7.87
N GLY A 92 -8.39 12.21 -7.97
CA GLY A 92 -9.72 12.24 -8.54
C GLY A 92 -10.42 13.56 -8.28
N PHE A 93 -11.74 13.51 -8.08
CA PHE A 93 -12.57 14.70 -7.90
C PHE A 93 -13.51 14.57 -6.71
N THR A 94 -13.95 15.71 -6.19
CA THR A 94 -15.03 15.80 -5.19
C THR A 94 -16.04 16.87 -5.58
N ALA A 95 -17.32 16.61 -5.39
CA ALA A 95 -18.41 17.58 -5.49
C ALA A 95 -18.64 18.35 -4.18
N ASN A 96 -18.00 17.91 -3.09
CA ASN A 96 -18.11 18.55 -1.78
C ASN A 96 -17.04 19.62 -1.63
N ASP A 97 -17.46 20.82 -1.23
CA ASP A 97 -16.55 21.95 -0.98
C ASP A 97 -15.52 21.56 0.11
N PRO A 98 -14.20 21.66 -0.14
CA PRO A 98 -13.17 21.34 0.85
C PRO A 98 -13.34 22.07 2.18
N MET A 99 -13.93 23.27 2.19
CA MET A 99 -14.20 24.03 3.41
C MET A 99 -15.16 23.29 4.36
N SER A 100 -16.09 22.49 3.82
CA SER A 100 -17.04 21.71 4.61
C SER A 100 -16.41 20.52 5.35
N MET A 101 -15.19 20.12 4.96
CA MET A 101 -14.47 18.96 5.50
C MET A 101 -13.51 19.31 6.64
N LYS A 102 -13.48 20.58 7.07
CA LYS A 102 -12.64 21.03 8.18
C LYS A 102 -12.91 20.15 9.43
N SER A 103 -11.84 19.55 9.96
CA SER A 103 -11.87 18.64 11.13
C SER A 103 -12.61 17.30 10.94
N LYS A 104 -13.00 16.93 9.71
CA LYS A 104 -13.70 15.68 9.39
C LYS A 104 -12.97 14.80 8.36
N LEU A 105 -11.74 15.16 8.00
CA LEU A 105 -11.00 14.40 7.00
C LEU A 105 -10.65 13.00 7.53
N PRO A 106 -10.97 11.93 6.78
CA PRO A 106 -10.63 10.58 7.17
C PRO A 106 -9.14 10.28 6.96
N ARG A 107 -8.72 9.04 7.24
CA ARG A 107 -7.32 8.64 7.11
C ARG A 107 -6.90 8.44 5.65
N TYR A 108 -7.81 7.98 4.78
CA TYR A 108 -7.49 7.67 3.39
C TYR A 108 -8.54 8.22 2.42
N ALA A 109 -8.16 8.51 1.18
CA ALA A 109 -9.17 8.78 0.15
C ALA A 109 -9.93 7.50 -0.23
N CYS A 110 -9.24 6.37 -0.33
CA CYS A 110 -9.83 5.07 -0.63
C CYS A 110 -9.61 4.12 0.57
N PRO A 111 -10.66 3.49 1.13
CA PRO A 111 -12.07 3.61 0.75
C PRO A 111 -12.81 4.77 1.44
N ASP A 112 -12.22 5.42 2.45
CA ASP A 112 -12.97 6.27 3.38
C ASP A 112 -13.69 7.46 2.71
N LEU A 113 -12.99 8.25 1.88
CA LEU A 113 -13.65 9.33 1.12
C LEU A 113 -14.58 8.76 0.06
N THR A 114 -14.13 7.78 -0.73
CA THR A 114 -14.90 7.22 -1.85
C THR A 114 -16.18 6.50 -1.45
N ASN A 115 -16.28 6.06 -0.19
CA ASN A 115 -17.53 5.51 0.37
C ASN A 115 -18.55 6.60 0.72
N MET A 116 -18.13 7.87 0.78
CA MET A 116 -19.03 8.99 1.00
C MET A 116 -19.55 9.54 -0.35
N PRO A 117 -20.82 10.00 -0.40
CA PRO A 117 -21.37 10.59 -1.62
C PRO A 117 -20.57 11.80 -2.10
N GLY A 118 -20.36 11.88 -3.41
CA GLY A 118 -19.71 13.02 -4.05
C GLY A 118 -18.18 13.02 -4.01
N TYR A 119 -17.55 11.86 -3.75
CA TYR A 119 -16.10 11.69 -3.86
C TYR A 119 -15.78 10.55 -4.84
N TRP A 120 -14.81 10.80 -5.71
CA TRP A 120 -14.29 9.81 -6.66
C TRP A 120 -12.77 9.90 -6.65
N ALA A 121 -12.09 8.80 -6.36
CA ALA A 121 -10.64 8.74 -6.39
C ALA A 121 -10.16 7.34 -6.75
N LYS A 122 -9.02 7.26 -7.42
CA LYS A 122 -8.38 5.99 -7.80
C LYS A 122 -6.86 6.13 -7.71
N ALA A 123 -6.18 5.04 -7.39
CA ALA A 123 -4.73 4.99 -7.22
C ALA A 123 -4.00 4.95 -8.57
N ILE A 124 -3.02 5.84 -8.76
CA ILE A 124 -2.13 5.83 -9.91
C ILE A 124 -1.04 4.80 -9.67
N ALA A 125 -0.80 3.90 -10.63
CA ALA A 125 0.17 2.83 -10.46
C ALA A 125 1.53 3.38 -9.99
N GLU A 126 2.09 2.79 -8.94
CA GLU A 126 3.28 3.29 -8.23
C GLU A 126 4.47 3.56 -9.17
N ARG A 127 4.63 2.71 -10.19
CA ARG A 127 5.65 2.80 -11.26
C ARG A 127 5.56 4.07 -12.13
N MET A 128 4.39 4.70 -12.17
CA MET A 128 4.15 5.91 -12.96
C MET A 128 4.62 7.17 -12.21
N ALA A 129 4.73 7.10 -10.88
CA ALA A 129 5.23 8.20 -10.06
C ALA A 129 6.76 8.24 -10.08
N LYS A 130 7.32 8.92 -11.08
CA LYS A 130 8.77 9.18 -11.18
C LYS A 130 9.05 10.62 -10.80
N LYS A 131 10.15 10.85 -10.06
CA LYS A 131 10.58 12.21 -9.73
C LYS A 131 10.69 13.04 -11.02
N ASP A 132 10.19 14.27 -10.95
CA ASP A 132 10.12 15.26 -12.02
C ASP A 132 9.13 14.98 -13.17
N SER A 133 8.55 13.78 -13.27
CA SER A 133 7.45 13.54 -14.22
C SER A 133 6.21 14.34 -13.86
N ILE A 134 5.37 14.61 -14.87
CA ILE A 134 4.14 15.37 -14.74
C ILE A 134 2.96 14.46 -15.09
N LEU A 135 2.18 14.14 -14.07
CA LEU A 135 0.86 13.55 -14.21
C LEU A 135 -0.14 14.62 -14.62
N TYR A 136 -0.93 14.37 -15.65
CA TYR A 136 -2.09 15.20 -15.98
C TYR A 136 -3.36 14.34 -15.98
N TYR A 137 -4.47 14.95 -15.57
CA TYR A 137 -5.78 14.33 -15.65
C TYR A 137 -6.87 15.39 -15.78
N TYR A 138 -8.01 14.99 -16.32
CA TYR A 138 -9.20 15.82 -16.45
C TYR A 138 -10.45 14.94 -16.48
N VAL A 139 -11.60 15.53 -16.17
CA VAL A 139 -12.90 14.88 -16.34
C VAL A 139 -13.57 15.40 -17.60
N ASP A 140 -14.08 14.52 -18.46
CA ASP A 140 -14.83 14.89 -19.65
C ASP A 140 -16.32 15.13 -19.34
N GLN A 141 -17.09 15.52 -20.34
CA GLN A 141 -18.53 15.81 -20.20
C GLN A 141 -19.39 14.59 -19.81
N ASN A 142 -18.92 13.37 -20.09
CA ASN A 142 -19.61 12.13 -19.75
C ASN A 142 -19.35 11.70 -18.31
N GLY A 143 -18.42 12.38 -17.61
CA GLY A 143 -17.98 12.00 -16.28
C GLY A 143 -16.87 10.95 -16.28
N ASP A 144 -16.23 10.74 -17.43
CA ASP A 144 -15.04 9.88 -17.54
C ASP A 144 -13.80 10.71 -17.24
N VAL A 145 -12.95 10.18 -16.36
CA VAL A 145 -11.68 10.78 -15.99
C VAL A 145 -10.59 10.20 -16.87
N HIS A 146 -9.91 11.05 -17.63
CA HIS A 146 -8.78 10.67 -18.47
C HIS A 146 -7.47 11.11 -17.82
N TYR A 147 -6.39 10.37 -18.06
CA TYR A 147 -5.09 10.68 -17.47
C TYR A 147 -3.91 10.32 -18.37
N GLY A 148 -2.76 10.89 -18.05
CA GLY A 148 -1.49 10.57 -18.70
C GLY A 148 -0.28 11.09 -17.93
N ILE A 149 0.93 10.71 -18.37
CA ILE A 149 2.21 11.10 -17.77
C ILE A 149 3.10 11.67 -18.87
N ASP A 150 3.74 12.82 -18.64
CA ASP A 150 4.75 13.39 -19.55
C ASP A 150 4.28 13.48 -21.03
N LEU A 151 3.02 13.87 -21.24
CA LEU A 151 2.30 13.91 -22.53
C LEU A 151 1.89 12.57 -23.14
N ASP A 152 2.25 11.44 -22.54
CA ASP A 152 1.73 10.13 -22.94
C ASP A 152 0.33 9.94 -22.39
N GLU A 153 -0.67 9.76 -23.25
CA GLU A 153 -2.09 9.62 -22.86
C GLU A 153 -2.42 8.15 -22.60
N HIS A 154 -2.90 7.85 -21.41
CA HIS A 154 -3.27 6.49 -20.99
C HIS A 154 -4.77 6.20 -21.13
N GLY A 155 -5.55 7.19 -21.57
CA GLY A 155 -6.99 7.09 -21.80
C GLY A 155 -7.84 7.18 -20.52
N VAL A 156 -8.99 6.52 -20.53
CA VAL A 156 -9.97 6.55 -19.42
C VAL A 156 -9.42 5.79 -18.21
N PHE A 157 -9.34 6.49 -17.09
CA PHE A 157 -8.86 5.99 -15.81
C PHE A 157 -9.98 5.38 -14.94
N PHE A 158 -11.08 6.12 -14.80
CA PHE A 158 -12.34 5.69 -14.16
C PHE A 158 -13.48 6.62 -14.60
N GLY A 159 -14.73 6.18 -14.44
CA GLY A 159 -15.91 6.97 -14.81
C GLY A 159 -16.89 7.17 -13.65
N GLY A 160 -17.99 7.86 -13.94
CA GLY A 160 -19.09 8.08 -12.99
C GLY A 160 -19.00 9.36 -12.16
N VAL A 161 -18.11 10.30 -12.52
CA VAL A 161 -18.04 11.62 -11.89
C VAL A 161 -19.26 12.45 -12.30
N ASN A 162 -19.96 13.05 -11.33
CA ASN A 162 -21.10 13.91 -11.62
C ASN A 162 -20.63 15.31 -12.09
N THR A 163 -20.71 15.56 -13.39
CA THR A 163 -20.28 16.80 -14.05
C THR A 163 -21.29 17.95 -13.95
N SER A 164 -22.46 17.73 -13.35
CA SER A 164 -23.47 18.78 -13.12
C SER A 164 -23.17 19.63 -11.87
N CYS A 165 -22.21 19.22 -11.05
CA CYS A 165 -21.80 19.90 -9.83
C CYS A 165 -20.47 20.64 -10.00
N ARG A 166 -20.16 21.56 -9.07
CA ARG A 166 -18.79 22.10 -8.96
C ARG A 166 -17.87 20.98 -8.48
N LEU A 167 -16.74 20.80 -9.16
CA LEU A 167 -15.77 19.78 -8.82
C LEU A 167 -14.50 20.42 -8.29
N TRP A 168 -13.88 19.82 -7.28
CA TRP A 168 -12.52 20.12 -6.85
C TRP A 168 -11.65 18.91 -7.12
N ALA A 169 -10.38 19.14 -7.47
CA ALA A 169 -9.39 18.07 -7.50
C ALA A 169 -9.17 17.55 -6.06
N VAL A 170 -9.10 16.23 -5.89
CA VAL A 170 -8.69 15.59 -4.64
C VAL A 170 -7.47 14.72 -4.90
N LEU A 171 -6.49 14.82 -4.02
CA LEU A 171 -5.30 13.99 -4.01
C LEU A 171 -5.17 13.36 -2.62
N ASP A 172 -4.66 12.14 -2.55
CA ASP A 172 -4.16 11.55 -1.32
C ASP A 172 -2.67 11.27 -1.50
N ILE A 173 -1.83 12.14 -0.93
CA ILE A 173 -0.37 12.09 -0.99
C ILE A 173 0.09 10.89 -0.16
N TYR A 174 0.03 9.73 -0.79
CA TYR A 174 0.20 8.43 -0.15
C TYR A 174 1.31 7.63 -0.82
N GLY A 175 1.89 6.72 -0.03
CA GLY A 175 2.87 5.75 -0.50
C GLY A 175 4.14 6.43 -0.98
N ASN A 176 4.70 5.94 -2.09
CA ASN A 176 6.00 6.37 -2.60
C ASN A 176 6.03 7.86 -2.94
N THR A 177 4.89 8.48 -3.19
CA THR A 177 4.78 9.92 -3.45
C THR A 177 4.81 10.69 -2.14
N VAL A 178 5.87 11.47 -1.93
CA VAL A 178 6.07 12.28 -0.72
C VAL A 178 5.71 13.74 -0.96
N ALA A 179 6.06 14.29 -2.11
CA ALA A 179 5.77 15.68 -2.44
C ALA A 179 5.33 15.86 -3.88
N VAL A 180 4.35 16.74 -4.09
CA VAL A 180 3.76 17.06 -5.39
C VAL A 180 3.57 18.57 -5.54
N GLU A 181 3.50 19.03 -6.78
CA GLU A 181 3.24 20.43 -7.12
C GLU A 181 2.24 20.56 -8.26
N PHE A 182 1.25 21.43 -8.10
CA PHE A 182 0.43 21.87 -9.23
C PHE A 182 1.27 22.72 -10.16
N VAL A 183 1.30 22.36 -11.44
CA VAL A 183 2.01 23.08 -12.49
C VAL A 183 1.04 23.59 -13.55
N ASP A 184 1.43 24.66 -14.24
CA ASP A 184 0.65 25.20 -15.36
C ASP A 184 0.67 24.18 -16.52
N PRO A 185 -0.47 23.79 -17.12
CA PRO A 185 -0.49 22.95 -18.31
C PRO A 185 0.41 23.45 -19.45
N ASN A 186 0.68 24.75 -19.54
CA ASN A 186 1.61 25.34 -20.51
C ASN A 186 3.08 24.94 -20.28
N SER A 187 3.44 24.44 -19.08
CA SER A 187 4.79 23.95 -18.77
C SER A 187 5.07 22.55 -19.33
N LEU A 188 4.10 21.91 -19.99
CA LEU A 188 4.28 20.64 -20.70
C LEU A 188 5.01 20.81 -22.06
N ASN A 189 5.50 22.02 -22.39
CA ASN A 189 6.21 22.27 -23.65
C ASN A 189 7.67 21.75 -23.60
N PRO A 190 8.13 20.92 -24.56
CA PRO A 190 9.48 20.32 -24.55
C PRO A 190 10.68 21.26 -24.78
N GLU A 191 10.50 22.58 -24.91
CA GLU A 191 11.56 23.49 -25.39
C GLU A 191 12.44 24.14 -24.30
N CYS A 192 12.42 23.66 -23.05
CA CYS A 192 13.36 24.14 -22.02
C CYS A 192 14.05 23.01 -21.25
N ILE A 193 14.69 22.09 -21.97
CA ILE A 193 15.75 21.24 -21.44
C ILE A 193 16.92 21.30 -22.42
N ASN A 194 17.57 22.47 -22.49
CA ASN A 194 18.82 22.64 -23.22
C ASN A 194 19.59 23.79 -22.57
N ASP A 195 20.17 23.55 -21.39
CA ASP A 195 21.49 24.10 -21.05
C ASP A 195 22.04 23.50 -19.74
N SER A 196 22.90 22.49 -19.86
CA SER A 196 24.17 22.43 -19.12
C SER A 196 24.98 21.26 -19.67
N SER A 197 25.78 21.61 -20.67
CA SER A 197 26.75 20.75 -21.32
C SER A 197 27.85 20.30 -20.37
N ARG A 198 28.23 19.02 -20.52
CA ARG A 198 29.61 18.53 -20.71
C ARG A 198 30.69 18.91 -19.69
N ASN A 199 31.23 17.88 -19.04
CA ASN A 199 32.66 17.49 -18.93
C ASN A 199 32.73 16.41 -17.82
N ASN A 200 33.50 15.33 -17.86
CA ASN A 200 34.57 14.88 -18.73
C ASN A 200 34.75 13.36 -18.56
N GLU A 201 35.42 12.76 -19.53
CA GLU A 201 35.65 11.32 -19.69
C GLU A 201 36.66 10.67 -18.72
N ASN A 202 36.58 9.32 -18.69
CA ASN A 202 37.63 8.30 -18.55
C ASN A 202 38.44 8.17 -17.25
N VAL A 203 38.36 6.98 -16.62
CA VAL A 203 39.51 6.06 -16.41
C VAL A 203 39.01 4.60 -16.36
N SER A 204 39.54 3.77 -17.25
CA SER A 204 39.54 2.30 -17.20
C SER A 204 40.65 1.75 -16.30
N LEU A 205 40.49 0.58 -15.67
CA LEU A 205 41.42 -0.57 -15.72
C LEU A 205 41.01 -1.73 -14.75
N ILE A 206 40.69 -2.86 -15.39
CA ILE A 206 40.83 -4.31 -15.09
C ILE A 206 41.47 -4.72 -13.74
N ASN A 207 40.89 -5.76 -13.10
CA ASN A 207 41.61 -6.96 -12.66
C ASN A 207 40.67 -8.17 -12.50
N GLU A 208 41.00 -9.27 -13.17
CA GLU A 208 40.40 -10.59 -12.99
C GLU A 208 40.99 -11.31 -11.74
N ALA A 209 40.17 -12.13 -11.07
CA ALA A 209 40.46 -13.52 -10.71
C ALA A 209 39.46 -14.04 -9.67
N GLY A 210 38.95 -15.26 -9.88
CA GLY A 210 38.44 -16.09 -8.78
C GLY A 210 37.13 -16.82 -9.06
N GLN A 211 37.23 -18.01 -9.64
CA GLN A 211 36.19 -19.05 -9.52
C GLN A 211 35.87 -19.32 -8.04
N GLN A 212 34.58 -19.34 -7.67
CA GLN A 212 34.13 -20.13 -6.52
C GLN A 212 32.65 -20.50 -6.64
N SER A 213 32.39 -21.78 -6.42
CA SER A 213 31.11 -22.49 -6.45
C SER A 213 30.11 -21.99 -5.39
N SER A 214 28.84 -21.95 -5.78
CA SER A 214 27.68 -21.45 -4.99
C SER A 214 27.40 -22.24 -3.68
N PRO A 215 27.23 -21.57 -2.52
CA PRO A 215 26.94 -22.20 -1.22
C PRO A 215 25.43 -22.32 -0.88
N LEU A 216 24.52 -22.29 -1.86
CA LEU A 216 23.07 -22.15 -1.60
C LEU A 216 22.32 -23.44 -1.18
N LYS A 217 23.00 -24.59 -1.02
CA LYS A 217 22.31 -25.85 -0.67
C LYS A 217 22.17 -26.13 0.83
N ASP A 218 22.88 -25.40 1.68
CA ASP A 218 22.92 -25.68 3.12
C ASP A 218 21.99 -24.77 3.96
N GLU A 219 21.24 -23.85 3.33
CA GLU A 219 20.35 -22.91 4.03
C GLU A 219 18.86 -23.26 3.98
N ILE A 220 18.41 -24.30 3.27
CA ILE A 220 16.95 -24.59 3.14
C ILE A 220 16.56 -25.69 4.14
N ASN A 221 15.67 -25.38 5.10
CA ASN A 221 15.26 -26.31 6.14
C ASN A 221 13.80 -26.80 6.02
N GLN A 222 13.01 -26.27 5.08
CA GLN A 222 11.65 -26.75 4.78
C GLN A 222 11.35 -26.78 3.29
N VAL A 223 10.63 -27.82 2.85
CA VAL A 223 10.14 -27.94 1.48
C VAL A 223 8.79 -27.25 1.40
N LEU A 224 8.70 -26.18 0.61
CA LEU A 224 7.44 -25.50 0.29
C LEU A 224 6.94 -25.95 -1.08
N SER A 225 5.61 -25.94 -1.27
CA SER A 225 4.98 -26.16 -2.57
C SER A 225 4.01 -25.04 -2.91
N PHE A 226 3.66 -24.92 -4.19
CA PHE A 226 2.59 -24.04 -4.64
C PHE A 226 1.22 -24.66 -4.34
N HIS A 227 0.26 -23.81 -4.04
CA HIS A 227 -1.12 -24.20 -3.79
C HIS A 227 -1.75 -24.84 -5.03
N SER A 228 -2.67 -25.80 -4.83
CA SER A 228 -3.36 -26.50 -5.92
C SER A 228 -4.26 -25.59 -6.74
N ILE A 229 -4.78 -24.51 -6.13
CA ILE A 229 -5.43 -23.41 -6.84
C ILE A 229 -4.37 -22.52 -7.47
N HIS A 230 -4.42 -22.42 -8.79
CA HIS A 230 -3.51 -21.62 -9.61
C HIS A 230 -4.25 -21.11 -10.85
N GLY A 231 -3.63 -20.18 -11.58
CA GLY A 231 -4.18 -19.64 -12.81
C GLY A 231 -4.37 -20.71 -13.89
N ARG A 232 -5.37 -20.50 -14.76
CA ARG A 232 -5.77 -21.46 -15.82
C ARG A 232 -4.64 -21.82 -16.80
N ASN A 233 -3.65 -20.95 -16.92
CA ASN A 233 -2.50 -21.10 -17.83
C ASN A 233 -1.23 -21.58 -17.13
N VAL A 234 -1.34 -22.12 -15.92
CA VAL A 234 -0.24 -22.76 -15.19
C VAL A 234 -0.44 -24.28 -15.14
N SER A 235 0.67 -25.01 -15.07
CA SER A 235 0.72 -26.43 -14.72
C SER A 235 1.77 -26.64 -13.64
N LEU A 236 1.36 -27.20 -12.50
CA LEU A 236 2.27 -27.55 -11.42
C LEU A 236 2.95 -28.89 -11.70
N ARG A 237 4.24 -28.99 -11.42
CA ARG A 237 5.08 -30.18 -11.61
C ARG A 237 5.89 -30.45 -10.34
N THR A 238 6.54 -31.61 -10.29
CA THR A 238 7.47 -31.97 -9.21
C THR A 238 6.80 -31.89 -7.83
N HIS A 239 5.63 -32.53 -7.68
CA HIS A 239 4.82 -32.49 -6.46
C HIS A 239 4.42 -31.07 -6.01
N GLY A 240 4.28 -30.13 -6.94
CA GLY A 240 3.81 -28.77 -6.65
C GLY A 240 4.93 -27.76 -6.42
N THR A 241 6.21 -28.14 -6.47
CA THR A 241 7.33 -27.21 -6.27
C THR A 241 7.70 -26.43 -7.53
N THR A 242 7.31 -26.92 -8.71
CA THR A 242 7.58 -26.25 -9.99
C THR A 242 6.28 -25.71 -10.58
N ALA A 243 6.23 -24.42 -10.89
CA ALA A 243 5.15 -23.81 -11.63
C ALA A 243 5.61 -23.49 -13.06
N LEU A 244 4.93 -24.07 -14.05
CA LEU A 244 5.22 -23.86 -15.47
C LEU A 244 4.03 -23.21 -16.17
N ARG A 245 4.25 -22.10 -16.87
CA ARG A 245 3.27 -21.50 -17.76
C ARG A 245 3.10 -22.35 -19.03
N LYS A 246 1.86 -22.57 -19.45
CA LYS A 246 1.52 -23.28 -20.69
C LYS A 246 2.08 -22.54 -21.92
N HIS A 247 2.41 -23.30 -22.96
CA HIS A 247 2.96 -22.76 -24.22
C HIS A 247 1.97 -21.77 -24.87
N ASP A 248 2.48 -20.70 -25.48
CA ASP A 248 1.73 -19.64 -26.17
C ASP A 248 0.71 -18.83 -25.34
N CYS A 249 0.65 -19.05 -24.02
CA CYS A 249 -0.15 -18.24 -23.10
C CYS A 249 0.72 -17.20 -22.41
N ASN A 250 0.28 -15.93 -22.33
CA ASN A 250 0.96 -14.87 -21.57
C ASN A 250 0.11 -14.27 -20.44
N ILE A 251 -1.06 -14.82 -20.17
CA ILE A 251 -2.04 -14.26 -19.22
C ILE A 251 -2.53 -15.33 -18.24
N HIS A 252 -3.08 -14.91 -17.10
CA HIS A 252 -3.62 -15.80 -16.05
C HIS A 252 -2.63 -16.88 -15.58
N ALA A 253 -1.36 -16.50 -15.39
CA ALA A 253 -0.29 -17.40 -14.99
C ALA A 253 0.01 -17.27 -13.48
N TYR A 254 -1.05 -17.30 -12.67
CA TYR A 254 -0.99 -17.11 -11.22
C TYR A 254 -0.57 -18.38 -10.48
N VAL A 255 0.25 -18.24 -9.43
CA VAL A 255 0.49 -19.28 -8.43
C VAL A 255 0.60 -18.66 -7.04
N PHE A 256 0.30 -19.45 -6.02
CA PHE A 256 0.26 -19.03 -4.61
C PHE A 256 1.09 -20.02 -3.80
N THR A 257 1.69 -19.62 -2.69
CA THR A 257 2.25 -20.56 -1.72
C THR A 257 1.15 -21.45 -1.15
N GLN A 258 1.46 -22.70 -0.83
CA GLN A 258 0.47 -23.63 -0.29
C GLN A 258 -0.04 -23.21 1.09
N CYS A 259 0.81 -22.60 1.91
CA CYS A 259 0.50 -22.17 3.25
C CYS A 259 0.79 -20.66 3.42
N PRO A 260 0.20 -20.02 4.44
CA PRO A 260 0.65 -18.70 4.89
C PRO A 260 2.14 -18.74 5.24
N LEU A 261 2.84 -17.66 4.90
CA LEU A 261 4.22 -17.42 5.30
C LEU A 261 4.29 -17.18 6.81
N ARG A 262 5.34 -17.72 7.45
CA ARG A 262 5.68 -17.32 8.81
C ARG A 262 6.53 -16.04 8.77
N LEU A 263 6.36 -15.17 9.76
CA LEU A 263 7.27 -14.04 9.94
C LEU A 263 8.70 -14.56 10.16
N LEU A 264 9.69 -13.82 9.68
CA LEU A 264 11.12 -14.14 9.65
C LEU A 264 11.49 -15.36 8.79
N GLU A 265 10.53 -16.01 8.15
CA GLU A 265 10.78 -17.05 7.16
C GLU A 265 11.26 -16.43 5.85
N ARG A 266 12.33 -16.98 5.28
CA ARG A 266 12.80 -16.66 3.94
C ARG A 266 12.36 -17.74 2.98
N VAL A 267 11.59 -17.38 1.96
CA VAL A 267 11.15 -18.26 0.88
C VAL A 267 12.00 -18.06 -0.35
N PHE A 268 12.56 -19.13 -0.89
CA PHE A 268 13.42 -19.08 -2.06
C PHE A 268 12.70 -19.61 -3.30
N ILE A 269 12.70 -18.82 -4.37
CA ILE A 269 12.31 -19.27 -5.71
C ILE A 269 13.51 -19.22 -6.64
N LYS A 270 13.52 -20.11 -7.63
CA LYS A 270 14.52 -20.15 -8.69
C LYS A 270 13.86 -19.99 -10.04
N ILE A 271 14.43 -19.14 -10.90
CA ILE A 271 14.01 -19.00 -12.29
C ILE A 271 14.43 -20.25 -13.07
N GLY A 272 13.45 -21.01 -13.53
CA GLY A 272 13.65 -22.28 -14.23
C GLY A 272 13.75 -22.13 -15.75
N ARG A 273 12.88 -21.31 -16.35
CA ARG A 273 12.82 -21.10 -17.81
C ARG A 273 12.39 -19.69 -18.15
N ILE A 274 12.97 -19.19 -19.23
CA ILE A 274 12.65 -17.90 -19.81
C ILE A 274 12.26 -18.11 -21.27
N ASN A 275 11.14 -17.53 -21.68
CA ASN A 275 10.67 -17.44 -23.04
C ASN A 275 10.81 -15.99 -23.54
N PRO A 276 11.85 -15.67 -24.32
CA PRO A 276 12.11 -14.30 -24.78
C PRO A 276 11.06 -13.78 -25.77
N LYS A 277 10.16 -14.64 -26.27
CA LYS A 277 9.04 -14.22 -27.13
C LYS A 277 7.88 -13.59 -26.36
N CYS A 278 7.85 -13.76 -25.03
CA CYS A 278 6.82 -13.17 -24.17
C CYS A 278 7.32 -11.84 -23.62
N TYR A 279 6.51 -10.79 -23.72
CA TYR A 279 6.78 -9.46 -23.19
C TYR A 279 6.04 -9.26 -21.87
N GLY A 280 6.65 -8.49 -20.96
CA GLY A 280 6.11 -8.20 -19.63
C GLY A 280 7.17 -8.42 -18.54
N ASN A 281 6.72 -8.40 -17.28
CA ASN A 281 7.56 -8.59 -16.10
C ASN A 281 6.96 -9.68 -15.21
N LEU A 282 7.78 -10.31 -14.39
CA LEU A 282 7.24 -11.12 -13.30
C LEU A 282 6.47 -10.20 -12.36
N PHE A 283 5.26 -10.59 -11.97
CA PHE A 283 4.60 -9.98 -10.84
C PHE A 283 4.68 -10.91 -9.63
N TYR A 284 4.82 -10.31 -8.46
CA TYR A 284 4.70 -11.01 -7.19
C TYR A 284 3.91 -10.15 -6.22
N GLY A 285 3.49 -10.73 -5.11
CA GLY A 285 2.73 -9.98 -4.13
C GLY A 285 2.34 -10.80 -2.93
N ILE A 286 1.73 -10.13 -1.97
CA ILE A 286 1.25 -10.74 -0.73
C ILE A 286 -0.25 -10.49 -0.60
N THR A 287 -0.97 -11.50 -0.10
CA THR A 287 -2.40 -11.42 0.14
C THR A 287 -2.77 -12.07 1.47
N SER A 288 -3.84 -11.59 2.12
CA SER A 288 -4.49 -12.34 3.21
C SER A 288 -5.65 -13.22 2.74
N CYS A 289 -5.92 -13.23 1.43
CA CYS A 289 -6.89 -14.12 0.83
C CYS A 289 -6.35 -15.55 0.84
N ASP A 290 -7.08 -16.46 1.49
CA ASP A 290 -6.79 -17.89 1.42
C ASP A 290 -6.97 -18.36 -0.04
N PRO A 291 -5.91 -18.88 -0.71
CA PRO A 291 -6.00 -19.36 -2.08
C PRO A 291 -7.05 -20.44 -2.31
N GLN A 292 -7.46 -21.19 -1.27
CA GLN A 292 -8.53 -22.18 -1.37
C GLN A 292 -9.90 -21.54 -1.68
N THR A 293 -10.11 -20.29 -1.28
CA THR A 293 -11.35 -19.54 -1.52
C THR A 293 -11.42 -18.91 -2.90
N LEU A 294 -10.29 -18.88 -3.63
CA LEU A 294 -10.21 -18.28 -4.95
C LEU A 294 -10.79 -19.16 -6.04
N ASN A 295 -11.59 -18.54 -6.91
CA ASN A 295 -12.01 -19.17 -8.15
C ASN A 295 -11.02 -18.80 -9.28
N HIS A 296 -10.31 -19.79 -9.80
CA HIS A 296 -9.32 -19.62 -10.87
C HIS A 296 -9.88 -19.02 -12.18
N HIS A 297 -11.20 -19.06 -12.40
CA HIS A 297 -11.86 -18.41 -13.54
C HIS A 297 -12.08 -16.90 -13.35
N VAL A 298 -11.96 -16.40 -12.12
CA VAL A 298 -12.24 -15.00 -11.75
C VAL A 298 -10.95 -14.22 -11.49
N LEU A 299 -9.78 -14.87 -11.62
CA LEU A 299 -8.50 -14.18 -11.55
C LEU A 299 -8.34 -13.27 -12.78
N PRO A 300 -8.10 -11.95 -12.57
CA PRO A 300 -8.08 -10.98 -13.65
C PRO A 300 -6.93 -11.25 -14.64
N GLU A 301 -7.03 -10.67 -15.83
CA GLU A 301 -5.94 -10.70 -16.79
C GLU A 301 -4.83 -9.71 -16.38
N ASN A 302 -5.24 -8.51 -15.98
CA ASN A 302 -4.36 -7.50 -15.40
C ASN A 302 -4.17 -7.76 -13.91
N THR A 303 -2.92 -7.94 -13.47
CA THR A 303 -2.60 -8.20 -12.06
C THR A 303 -3.02 -7.07 -11.14
N ASP A 304 -2.96 -5.82 -11.60
CA ASP A 304 -3.29 -4.65 -10.79
C ASP A 304 -4.79 -4.62 -10.39
N ASP A 305 -5.68 -5.30 -11.14
CA ASP A 305 -7.12 -5.40 -10.83
C ASP A 305 -7.38 -6.22 -9.55
N LEU A 306 -6.39 -6.96 -9.03
CA LEU A 306 -6.50 -7.61 -7.71
C LEU A 306 -6.66 -6.58 -6.58
N LEU A 307 -6.21 -5.34 -6.77
CA LEU A 307 -6.32 -4.27 -5.77
C LEU A 307 -7.76 -3.78 -5.56
N ASP A 308 -8.65 -4.03 -6.54
CA ASP A 308 -10.07 -3.66 -6.47
C ASP A 308 -10.92 -4.73 -5.77
N ARG A 309 -10.32 -5.87 -5.41
CA ARG A 309 -11.01 -6.95 -4.70
C ARG A 309 -11.20 -6.60 -3.22
N PRO A 310 -12.22 -7.16 -2.55
CA PRO A 310 -12.47 -6.90 -1.14
C PRO A 310 -11.43 -7.51 -0.20
N GLU A 311 -10.65 -8.51 -0.66
CA GLU A 311 -9.58 -9.08 0.16
C GLU A 311 -8.32 -8.21 0.13
N TYR A 312 -7.41 -8.44 1.07
CA TYR A 312 -6.15 -7.70 1.12
C TYR A 312 -5.19 -8.18 0.05
N TRP A 313 -4.78 -7.31 -0.86
CA TRP A 313 -3.81 -7.60 -1.93
C TRP A 313 -2.75 -6.52 -2.02
N ILE A 314 -1.49 -6.94 -2.06
CA ILE A 314 -0.37 -6.12 -2.51
C ILE A 314 0.18 -6.73 -3.80
N VAL A 315 0.27 -5.94 -4.85
CA VAL A 315 0.80 -6.33 -6.15
C VAL A 315 2.11 -5.58 -6.41
N ARG A 316 3.15 -6.30 -6.83
CA ARG A 316 4.45 -5.76 -7.22
C ARG A 316 4.84 -6.25 -8.59
N THR A 317 5.31 -5.32 -9.40
CA THR A 317 6.03 -5.65 -10.64
C THR A 317 7.50 -5.81 -10.31
N ASP A 318 8.07 -6.94 -10.66
CA ASP A 318 9.48 -7.20 -10.53
C ASP A 318 10.23 -6.57 -11.71
N ALA A 319 10.98 -5.50 -11.45
CA ALA A 319 11.75 -4.80 -12.47
C ALA A 319 13.14 -5.41 -12.71
N ASN A 320 13.48 -6.50 -12.01
CA ASN A 320 14.77 -7.16 -12.22
C ASN A 320 14.81 -7.87 -13.58
N ILE A 321 15.97 -7.78 -14.24
CA ILE A 321 16.28 -8.63 -15.40
C ILE A 321 16.70 -9.99 -14.84
N TYR A 322 16.07 -11.06 -15.33
CA TYR A 322 16.32 -12.42 -14.86
C TYR A 322 17.04 -13.26 -15.89
N GLU A 323 17.93 -14.12 -15.41
CA GLU A 323 18.55 -15.20 -16.15
C GLU A 323 18.09 -16.55 -15.59
N VAL A 324 18.16 -17.59 -16.42
CA VAL A 324 17.85 -18.95 -15.98
C VAL A 324 18.87 -19.36 -14.93
N GLY A 325 18.40 -19.74 -13.74
CA GLY A 325 19.24 -20.09 -12.61
C GLY A 325 19.22 -19.09 -11.47
N ASP A 326 18.78 -17.85 -11.71
CA ASP A 326 18.67 -16.81 -10.69
C ASP A 326 17.76 -17.27 -9.53
N VAL A 327 18.14 -16.90 -8.31
CA VAL A 327 17.41 -17.21 -7.08
C VAL A 327 16.91 -15.92 -6.46
N ILE A 328 15.61 -15.89 -6.14
CA ILE A 328 14.97 -14.79 -5.43
C ILE A 328 14.54 -15.28 -4.05
N ALA A 329 14.92 -14.55 -3.01
CA ALA A 329 14.46 -14.78 -1.65
C ALA A 329 13.43 -13.73 -1.26
N TYR A 330 12.32 -14.13 -0.65
CA TYR A 330 11.28 -13.27 -0.09
C TYR A 330 11.20 -13.49 1.42
N SER A 331 11.21 -12.44 2.23
CA SER A 331 11.01 -12.55 3.68
C SER A 331 10.15 -11.43 4.22
N ILE A 332 9.43 -11.71 5.30
CA ILE A 332 8.64 -10.72 6.05
C ILE A 332 9.22 -10.64 7.46
N ASN A 333 9.52 -9.46 7.99
CA ASN A 333 9.99 -9.32 9.37
C ASN A 333 8.82 -9.15 10.38
N ASN A 334 9.12 -9.03 11.67
CA ASN A 334 8.11 -8.89 12.72
C ASN A 334 7.30 -7.57 12.64
N ASP A 335 7.86 -6.53 12.01
CA ASP A 335 7.20 -5.25 11.79
C ASP A 335 6.34 -5.26 10.51
N GLY A 336 6.28 -6.41 9.82
CA GLY A 336 5.58 -6.55 8.54
C GLY A 336 6.38 -6.03 7.35
N GLU A 337 7.66 -5.72 7.49
CA GLU A 337 8.52 -5.32 6.38
C GLU A 337 8.85 -6.52 5.50
N VAL A 338 8.56 -6.39 4.21
CA VAL A 338 8.84 -7.40 3.19
C VAL A 338 10.12 -7.01 2.48
N THR A 339 11.06 -7.95 2.46
CA THR A 339 12.36 -7.83 1.79
C THR A 339 12.43 -8.88 0.69
N VAL A 340 13.02 -8.49 -0.43
CA VAL A 340 13.28 -9.39 -1.55
C VAL A 340 14.79 -9.40 -1.81
N MET A 341 15.39 -10.48 -2.27
CA MET A 341 16.82 -10.50 -2.57
C MET A 341 17.04 -11.31 -3.82
N LYS A 342 17.80 -10.76 -4.76
CA LYS A 342 18.22 -11.48 -5.96
C LYS A 342 19.67 -11.94 -5.76
N ASN A 343 19.91 -13.26 -5.83
CA ASN A 343 21.24 -13.86 -5.74
C ASN A 343 22.07 -13.40 -4.51
N GLY A 344 21.40 -13.14 -3.38
CA GLY A 344 22.05 -12.70 -2.14
C GLY A 344 22.41 -11.21 -2.10
N GLU A 345 22.21 -10.47 -3.19
CA GLU A 345 22.31 -9.01 -3.20
C GLU A 345 20.98 -8.40 -2.75
N TYR A 346 21.08 -7.41 -1.86
CA TYR A 346 19.96 -6.52 -1.52
C TYR A 346 19.71 -5.54 -2.66
N ASN A 347 19.35 -6.06 -3.82
CA ASN A 347 18.38 -5.34 -4.63
C ASN A 347 17.05 -5.68 -3.99
N THR A 348 16.23 -4.71 -3.58
CA THR A 348 14.77 -4.73 -3.83
C THR A 348 13.96 -3.74 -3.01
N ALA A 349 12.75 -3.55 -3.53
CA ALA A 349 11.57 -3.01 -2.89
C ALA A 349 11.37 -3.49 -1.45
N ILE A 350 11.28 -2.51 -0.56
CA ILE A 350 10.80 -2.67 0.80
C ILE A 350 9.34 -2.23 0.81
N PHE A 351 8.44 -3.10 1.24
CA PHE A 351 7.04 -2.72 1.46
C PHE A 351 6.50 -3.38 2.72
N HIS A 352 5.42 -2.83 3.27
CA HIS A 352 4.88 -3.31 4.52
C HIS A 352 3.56 -4.06 4.30
N VAL A 353 3.38 -5.12 5.05
CA VAL A 353 2.16 -5.92 5.18
C VAL A 353 1.65 -5.85 6.61
N ASP A 354 0.40 -6.23 6.85
CA ASP A 354 -0.09 -6.43 8.22
C ASP A 354 0.36 -7.82 8.73
N PRO A 355 1.36 -7.90 9.63
CA PRO A 355 1.91 -9.18 10.09
C PRO A 355 0.94 -9.94 11.02
N THR A 356 -0.19 -9.33 11.40
CA THR A 356 -1.21 -9.98 12.25
C THR A 356 -2.15 -10.90 11.47
N GLN A 357 -2.14 -10.79 10.13
CA GLN A 357 -2.96 -11.61 9.25
C GLN A 357 -2.18 -12.86 8.79
N PRO A 358 -2.87 -13.96 8.42
CA PRO A 358 -2.23 -14.99 7.62
C PRO A 358 -1.93 -14.43 6.22
N LEU A 359 -0.69 -14.56 5.77
CA LEU A 359 -0.21 -13.94 4.52
C LEU A 359 0.32 -14.97 3.54
N TRP A 360 -0.20 -15.01 2.32
CA TRP A 360 0.29 -15.86 1.24
C TRP A 360 1.10 -15.05 0.24
N LEU A 361 2.18 -15.63 -0.26
CA LEU A 361 2.95 -15.08 -1.38
C LEU A 361 2.35 -15.62 -2.68
N PHE A 362 2.19 -14.74 -3.66
CA PHE A 362 1.73 -15.12 -4.98
C PHE A 362 2.63 -14.55 -6.08
N PHE A 363 2.55 -15.17 -7.26
CA PHE A 363 3.26 -14.77 -8.45
C PHE A 363 2.32 -14.78 -9.64
N ASN A 364 2.50 -13.86 -10.58
CA ASN A 364 1.91 -13.94 -11.92
C ASN A 364 3.01 -13.86 -12.96
N MET A 365 3.19 -14.95 -13.71
CA MET A 365 4.18 -15.05 -14.77
C MET A 365 3.60 -14.45 -16.07
N ILE A 366 3.32 -13.14 -16.09
CA ILE A 366 2.86 -12.39 -17.28
C ILE A 366 4.07 -11.70 -17.93
N GLY A 367 4.93 -12.49 -18.59
CA GLY A 367 6.20 -11.99 -19.11
C GLY A 367 7.18 -13.10 -19.52
N PRO A 368 8.49 -12.77 -19.62
CA PRO A 368 9.49 -13.66 -20.18
C PRO A 368 9.73 -14.89 -19.29
N ILE A 369 9.64 -14.76 -17.96
CA ILE A 369 9.77 -15.92 -17.06
C ILE A 369 8.59 -16.85 -17.26
N SER A 370 8.84 -18.09 -17.66
CA SER A 370 7.81 -19.11 -17.95
C SER A 370 7.82 -20.29 -16.99
N GLU A 371 8.87 -20.44 -16.18
CA GLU A 371 8.95 -21.45 -15.13
C GLU A 371 9.63 -20.88 -13.88
N ILE A 372 9.02 -21.10 -12.72
CA ILE A 372 9.61 -20.81 -11.41
C ILE A 372 9.57 -22.06 -10.54
N ASN A 373 10.61 -22.24 -9.72
CA ASN A 373 10.77 -23.39 -8.83
C ASN A 373 10.85 -22.89 -7.39
N LEU A 374 9.92 -23.30 -6.55
CA LEU A 374 9.95 -23.04 -5.12
C LEU A 374 10.97 -24.00 -4.48
N LEU A 375 12.12 -23.48 -4.08
CA LEU A 375 13.21 -24.28 -3.55
C LEU A 375 12.95 -24.69 -2.09
N GLY A 376 12.20 -23.87 -1.36
CA GLY A 376 11.85 -24.10 0.04
C GLY A 376 11.93 -22.82 0.85
N SER A 377 11.95 -22.98 2.17
CA SER A 377 12.17 -21.87 3.10
C SER A 377 13.28 -22.13 4.11
N TYR A 378 13.80 -21.03 4.65
CA TYR A 378 14.68 -21.00 5.80
C TYR A 378 14.03 -20.24 6.94
N PHE A 379 14.00 -20.85 8.11
CA PHE A 379 13.59 -20.20 9.36
C PHE A 379 14.67 -20.44 10.43
N ASN A 380 15.21 -19.38 11.02
CA ASN A 380 16.24 -19.48 12.05
C ASN A 380 15.60 -19.58 13.45
N ASP A 381 15.52 -20.81 13.99
CA ASP A 381 14.92 -21.09 15.31
C ASP A 381 15.61 -20.38 16.49
N ASN A 382 16.81 -19.81 16.31
CA ASN A 382 17.55 -19.17 17.39
C ASN A 382 16.90 -17.88 17.93
N TYR A 383 16.03 -17.21 17.18
CA TYR A 383 15.33 -16.00 17.65
C TYR A 383 14.33 -16.30 18.79
N ASN A 384 13.70 -17.48 18.78
CA ASN A 384 12.80 -17.91 19.86
C ASN A 384 13.55 -18.29 21.14
N ARG A 385 14.82 -18.69 21.04
CA ARG A 385 15.61 -19.08 22.22
C ARG A 385 16.00 -17.87 23.08
N LEU A 386 16.13 -16.68 22.48
CA LEU A 386 16.43 -15.45 23.21
C LEU A 386 15.21 -14.90 23.97
N GLU A 387 13.98 -15.11 23.46
CA GLU A 387 12.74 -14.79 24.21
C GLU A 387 12.44 -15.79 25.34
N SER A 388 12.92 -17.03 25.23
CA SER A 388 12.83 -18.02 26.32
C SER A 388 13.76 -17.74 27.52
N MET A 389 14.59 -16.69 27.44
CA MET A 389 15.38 -16.17 28.56
C MET A 389 14.67 -15.03 29.32
N LYS A 390 13.34 -14.99 29.32
CA LYS A 390 12.59 -14.20 30.32
C LYS A 390 12.73 -14.88 31.69
N VAL A 391 13.60 -14.27 32.50
CA VAL A 391 13.85 -14.45 33.94
C VAL A 391 12.77 -15.26 34.66
N ALA A 392 13.15 -16.48 35.09
CA ALA A 392 12.42 -17.17 36.15
C ALA A 392 12.59 -16.36 37.44
N LEU A 393 11.49 -15.90 38.03
CA LEU A 393 11.49 -15.31 39.37
C LEU A 393 11.94 -16.37 40.39
N PRO A 394 12.86 -16.05 41.31
CA PRO A 394 13.25 -16.98 42.37
C PRO A 394 12.08 -17.19 43.35
N PRO A 395 12.02 -18.34 44.04
CA PRO A 395 10.93 -18.63 44.97
C PRO A 395 10.98 -17.67 46.17
N LYS A 396 9.80 -17.24 46.63
CA LYS A 396 9.61 -16.33 47.77
C LYS A 396 10.13 -16.98 49.06
N SER A 397 11.12 -16.37 49.70
CA SER A 397 11.45 -16.60 51.11
C SER A 397 10.76 -15.55 51.99
N GLU A 398 10.17 -16.01 53.09
CA GLU A 398 9.35 -15.26 54.04
C GLU A 398 10.12 -14.18 54.82
N LYS A 399 9.37 -13.19 55.32
CA LYS A 399 9.84 -12.01 56.06
C LYS A 399 10.20 -12.33 57.52
N SER A 400 11.27 -11.70 57.99
CA SER A 400 11.43 -11.10 59.34
C SER A 400 12.64 -10.17 59.25
N GLY A 401 12.71 -8.92 59.71
CA GLY A 401 11.96 -8.04 60.60
C GLY A 401 12.98 -7.00 61.09
N GLY A 402 12.58 -5.75 61.33
CA GLY A 402 13.42 -4.77 62.06
C GLY A 402 13.88 -3.52 61.28
N VAL A 403 13.62 -2.37 61.87
CA VAL A 403 13.86 -0.95 61.50
C VAL A 403 15.09 -0.43 62.30
N PRO A 404 15.64 0.81 62.19
CA PRO A 404 15.68 1.87 61.15
C PRO A 404 17.11 2.29 60.72
N GLY A 405 17.25 2.99 59.59
CA GLY A 405 18.49 3.70 59.28
C GLY A 405 18.37 4.65 58.08
N ALA A 406 18.62 5.93 58.36
CA ALA A 406 18.70 7.13 57.52
C ALA A 406 18.90 7.03 56.00
N SER A 407 18.42 8.10 55.35
CA SER A 407 18.81 8.68 54.06
C SER A 407 18.26 8.06 52.76
N GLY A 408 17.32 8.80 52.15
CA GLY A 408 17.29 9.11 50.71
C GLY A 408 17.06 7.95 49.74
N GLN A 409 15.79 7.66 49.41
CA GLN A 409 15.44 6.89 48.22
C GLN A 409 14.10 7.40 47.65
N GLN A 410 14.15 7.91 46.41
CA GLN A 410 12.96 8.21 45.60
C GLN A 410 12.22 6.90 45.31
N THR A 411 10.96 6.83 45.73
CA THR A 411 10.07 5.68 45.51
C THR A 411 9.52 5.68 44.10
N LEU A 412 9.86 4.66 43.33
CA LEU A 412 9.50 4.46 41.92
C LEU A 412 8.03 4.00 41.70
N ASN A 413 7.11 4.32 42.61
CA ASN A 413 5.75 3.77 42.64
C ASN A 413 4.63 4.81 42.91
N GLU A 414 4.89 6.11 42.72
CA GLU A 414 3.87 7.16 42.79
C GLU A 414 3.54 7.72 41.40
N CYS A 415 2.26 8.00 41.15
CA CYS A 415 1.79 8.62 39.91
C CYS A 415 2.40 10.02 39.73
N VAL A 416 3.18 10.22 38.65
CA VAL A 416 3.88 11.48 38.32
C VAL A 416 2.97 12.67 37.97
N ILE A 417 1.65 12.47 37.92
CA ILE A 417 0.67 13.53 37.62
C ILE A 417 -0.03 14.04 38.89
N CYS A 418 -0.27 13.18 39.89
CA CYS A 418 -1.01 13.55 41.11
C CYS A 418 -0.30 13.26 42.43
N PHE A 419 0.86 12.57 42.41
CA PHE A 419 1.77 12.37 43.55
C PHE A 419 1.12 11.90 44.87
N GLY A 420 0.08 11.06 44.80
CA GLY A 420 -0.67 10.69 46.00
C GLY A 420 -1.30 9.30 46.05
N GLU A 421 -1.18 8.47 45.00
CA GLU A 421 -1.76 7.12 44.98
C GLU A 421 -0.84 6.10 44.28
N GLN A 422 -1.00 4.83 44.64
CA GLN A 422 -0.25 3.69 44.09
C GLN A 422 -0.74 3.33 42.67
N ILE A 423 0.18 2.93 41.79
CA ILE A 423 -0.11 2.66 40.38
C ILE A 423 -0.98 1.38 40.25
N ASP A 424 -2.27 1.54 39.97
CA ASP A 424 -3.22 0.43 39.71
C ASP A 424 -3.61 0.28 38.22
N CYS A 425 -2.87 0.94 37.31
CA CYS A 425 -2.98 0.69 35.87
C CYS A 425 -1.65 0.91 35.14
N ALA A 426 -1.37 0.07 34.15
CA ALA A 426 -0.26 0.23 33.23
C ALA A 426 -0.81 0.52 31.82
N ILE A 427 -0.43 1.66 31.25
CA ILE A 427 -0.78 1.99 29.86
C ILE A 427 0.15 1.21 28.94
N TYR A 428 -0.37 0.14 28.32
CA TYR A 428 0.26 -0.46 27.16
C TYR A 428 -0.06 0.38 25.92
N ARG A 429 0.97 0.78 25.16
CA ARG A 429 0.81 1.40 23.83
C ARG A 429 0.33 0.35 22.82
N CYS A 430 -0.93 -0.06 22.92
CA CYS A 430 -1.65 -0.71 21.84
C CYS A 430 -2.91 0.12 21.59
N GLY A 431 -2.98 0.78 20.44
CA GLY A 431 -4.01 1.76 20.10
C GLY A 431 -5.36 1.14 19.71
N HIS A 432 -5.87 0.19 20.50
CA HIS A 432 -7.19 -0.37 20.31
C HIS A 432 -8.14 0.17 21.39
N MET A 433 -9.04 1.07 21.02
CA MET A 433 -10.19 1.40 21.84
C MET A 433 -11.42 0.72 21.22
N LEU A 434 -11.89 -0.33 21.89
CA LEU A 434 -13.22 -0.88 21.70
C LEU A 434 -14.24 0.20 22.05
N ALA A 435 -15.15 0.49 21.12
CA ALA A 435 -16.31 1.32 21.43
C ALA A 435 -17.30 0.49 22.27
N TYR A 436 -17.50 0.90 23.53
CA TYR A 436 -18.72 0.61 24.28
C TYR A 436 -19.51 1.92 24.42
N PRO A 437 -20.85 1.89 24.33
CA PRO A 437 -21.66 3.10 24.39
C PRO A 437 -21.76 3.62 25.83
N GLU A 438 -21.60 4.94 25.96
CA GLU A 438 -21.86 5.80 27.12
C GLU A 438 -21.05 5.60 28.41
N SER A 439 -20.14 6.55 28.68
CA SER A 439 -20.10 7.26 29.98
C SER A 439 -19.09 8.41 29.95
N THR A 440 -19.59 9.63 30.10
CA THR A 440 -18.87 10.87 30.39
C THR A 440 -18.05 10.79 31.68
N PHE A 441 -16.76 11.10 31.64
CA PHE A 441 -15.94 11.32 32.83
C PHE A 441 -16.01 12.79 33.26
N LEU A 442 -16.75 13.09 34.33
CA LEU A 442 -16.65 14.31 35.12
C LEU A 442 -15.84 14.00 36.39
N CYS A 443 -14.79 14.78 36.65
CA CYS A 443 -14.01 14.71 37.87
C CYS A 443 -14.71 15.52 38.97
N THR A 444 -15.25 14.86 40.00
CA THR A 444 -15.74 15.53 41.21
C THR A 444 -14.95 15.08 42.43
N LYS A 445 -14.33 16.04 43.13
CA LYS A 445 -13.81 15.89 44.49
C LYS A 445 -14.91 15.37 45.42
N ARG A 446 -14.64 14.30 46.18
CA ARG A 446 -15.35 14.03 47.43
C ARG A 446 -14.35 14.04 48.58
N ASP A 447 -14.55 14.99 49.48
CA ASP A 447 -13.85 15.09 50.75
C ASP A 447 -14.14 13.87 51.63
N HIS A 448 -13.12 13.46 52.37
CA HIS A 448 -13.18 12.39 53.36
C HIS A 448 -14.07 12.76 54.55
N GLY A 449 -14.89 11.79 54.99
CA GLY A 449 -15.56 11.84 56.27
C GLY A 449 -16.10 10.48 56.69
N GLY A 450 -15.35 9.80 57.57
CA GLY A 450 -15.88 9.10 58.74
C GLY A 450 -16.64 7.78 58.53
N ALA A 451 -16.09 6.72 59.12
CA ALA A 451 -16.71 5.42 59.32
C ALA A 451 -18.06 5.48 60.05
N THR A 452 -18.94 4.49 59.81
CA THR A 452 -19.47 3.56 60.84
C THR A 452 -20.41 2.52 60.24
N ALA A 453 -20.40 1.33 60.84
CA ALA A 453 -21.20 0.16 60.50
C ALA A 453 -22.68 0.31 60.85
N GLY A 454 -23.54 -0.45 60.17
CA GLY A 454 -24.92 -0.67 60.58
C GLY A 454 -25.71 -1.55 59.61
N MET A 455 -25.81 -2.85 59.91
CA MET A 455 -26.89 -3.70 59.42
C MET A 455 -28.23 -3.12 59.90
N LEU A 456 -29.25 -3.11 59.03
CA LEU A 456 -30.65 -3.30 59.43
C LEU A 456 -31.48 -3.72 58.20
N ASN A 457 -32.13 -4.88 58.35
CA ASN A 457 -33.20 -5.39 57.50
C ASN A 457 -34.37 -4.38 57.41
N SER A 458 -35.10 -4.38 56.30
CA SER A 458 -36.51 -4.81 56.23
C SER A 458 -37.21 -4.28 54.98
N ASP A 459 -37.81 -5.21 54.25
CA ASP A 459 -39.18 -5.20 53.73
C ASP A 459 -39.75 -4.03 52.91
N LYS A 460 -40.42 -4.48 51.83
CA LYS A 460 -41.62 -3.92 51.18
C LYS A 460 -41.43 -2.64 50.38
N SER A 461 -42.19 -2.38 49.34
CA SER A 461 -43.11 -3.13 48.47
C SER A 461 -43.52 -2.11 47.42
N ASP A 462 -44.02 -2.59 46.29
CA ASP A 462 -44.94 -1.87 45.41
C ASP A 462 -44.35 -0.65 44.66
N ASP A 463 -44.89 -0.18 43.55
CA ASP A 463 -45.62 -0.70 42.42
C ASP A 463 -45.70 0.52 41.48
N LEU A 464 -46.19 0.30 40.26
CA LEU A 464 -46.81 1.30 39.38
C LEU A 464 -45.93 2.15 38.44
N THR A 465 -46.18 1.81 37.18
CA THR A 465 -46.28 2.59 35.93
C THR A 465 -45.04 2.83 35.10
#